data_AF-H0XNL0-F1
#
_entry.id   AF-H0XNL0-F1
#
_cell.length_a   1.000
_cell.length_b   1.000
_cell.length_c   1.000
_cell.angle_alpha   90.00
_cell.angle_beta   90.00
_cell.angle_gamma   90.00
#
_symmetry.space_group_name_H-M   'P 1'
#
loop_
_entity.id
_entity.type
_entity.pdbx_description
1 polymer ?
#
loop_
_entity_poly.entity_id
_entity_poly.type
_entity_poly.pdbx_seq_one_letter_code
_entity_poly.pdbx_strand_id
1 'polypeptide(L)'
;LPFTANSFIEQSVFLKIPPFGKILYSQCGDVMKALSQNPINGQVLKVLGNPKSDEMNVKVLDFEHFLPVLQTVAKNKDQGTSENYTEGLRVLDKEGNGTVMGAEIWHVLVTLGEKMTEEEAEMLVAGHEDSNGCINYEELVRMMLNG
;
A
#
# COMPACT_ATOMS: atom_id res chain seq x y z
N LEU A 1 10.87 -16.70 2.23
CA LEU A 1 10.74 -17.50 3.48
C LEU A 1 9.37 -17.20 4.08
N PRO A 2 8.64 -18.18 4.65
CA PRO A 2 7.39 -17.88 5.34
C PRO A 2 7.69 -16.92 6.50
N PHE A 3 6.85 -15.91 6.67
CA PHE A 3 6.96 -14.96 7.78
C PHE A 3 6.82 -15.73 9.10
N THR A 4 7.91 -15.86 9.85
CA THR A 4 7.93 -16.57 11.13
C THR A 4 7.72 -15.60 12.27
N ALA A 5 7.27 -16.09 13.43
CA ALA A 5 7.19 -15.25 14.63
C ALA A 5 8.54 -14.58 14.97
N ASN A 6 9.67 -15.26 14.70
CA ASN A 6 11.01 -14.70 14.90
C ASN A 6 11.34 -13.56 13.94
N SER A 7 11.07 -13.71 12.63
CA SER A 7 11.31 -12.62 11.67
C SER A 7 10.44 -11.40 11.97
N PHE A 8 9.25 -11.61 12.53
CA PHE A 8 8.38 -10.54 12.96
C PHE A 8 8.89 -9.82 14.21
N ILE A 9 9.38 -10.56 15.22
CA ILE A 9 9.92 -9.98 16.44
C ILE A 9 11.12 -9.08 16.11
N GLU A 10 12.03 -9.55 15.25
CA GLU A 10 13.19 -8.75 14.78
C GLU A 10 12.75 -7.46 14.10
N GLN A 11 11.75 -7.52 13.22
CA GLN A 11 11.20 -6.32 12.55
C GLN A 11 10.43 -5.41 13.52
N SER A 12 9.70 -5.96 14.49
CA SER A 12 8.94 -5.17 15.48
C SER A 12 9.86 -4.35 16.39
N VAL A 13 11.00 -4.91 16.79
CA VAL A 13 12.06 -4.20 17.54
C VAL A 13 12.67 -3.08 16.69
N PHE A 14 12.92 -3.33 15.40
CA PHE A 14 13.42 -2.31 14.47
C PHE A 14 12.44 -1.16 14.28
N LEU A 15 11.15 -1.47 14.12
CA LEU A 15 10.07 -0.50 13.95
C LEU A 15 9.66 0.21 15.24
N LYS A 16 10.35 -0.07 16.36
CA LYS A 16 10.01 0.42 17.70
C LYS A 16 8.56 0.14 18.10
N ILE A 17 7.95 -0.89 17.51
CA ILE A 17 6.67 -1.40 17.95
C ILE A 17 6.97 -2.12 19.27
N PRO A 18 6.41 -1.68 20.41
CA PRO A 18 6.69 -2.35 21.67
C PRO A 18 6.32 -3.84 21.52
N PRO A 19 7.17 -4.78 21.94
CA PRO A 19 6.91 -6.23 21.77
C PRO A 19 5.64 -6.71 22.47
N PHE A 20 5.03 -5.88 23.32
CA PHE A 20 3.76 -6.10 24.02
C PHE A 20 2.74 -4.97 23.79
N GLY A 21 2.95 -4.15 22.76
CA GLY A 21 2.10 -3.00 22.44
C GLY A 21 0.80 -3.44 21.79
N LYS A 22 -0.32 -2.86 22.21
CA LYS A 22 -1.57 -2.94 21.48
C LYS A 22 -1.53 -1.91 20.34
N ILE A 23 -1.94 -2.30 19.14
CA ILE A 23 -2.08 -1.39 17.99
C ILE A 23 -3.54 -1.02 17.80
N LEU A 24 -3.84 0.22 17.41
CA LEU A 24 -5.20 0.59 17.02
C LEU A 24 -5.58 -0.09 15.70
N TYR A 25 -6.87 -0.33 15.51
CA TYR A 25 -7.38 -0.87 14.24
C TYR A 25 -7.00 0.04 13.05
N SER A 26 -6.99 1.36 13.26
CA SER A 26 -6.52 2.34 12.27
C SER A 26 -5.04 2.22 11.91
N GLN A 27 -4.21 1.64 12.79
CA GLN A 27 -2.78 1.47 12.56
C GLN A 27 -2.43 0.14 11.87
N CYS A 28 -3.37 -0.80 11.80
CA CYS A 28 -3.11 -2.14 11.27
C CYS A 28 -2.56 -2.12 9.83
N GLY A 29 -3.10 -1.26 8.96
CA GLY A 29 -2.63 -1.13 7.58
C GLY A 29 -1.18 -0.67 7.49
N ASP A 30 -0.83 0.39 8.21
CA ASP A 30 0.52 0.95 8.22
C ASP A 30 1.53 -0.02 8.83
N VAL A 31 1.14 -0.74 9.90
CA VAL A 31 1.97 -1.79 10.48
C VAL A 31 2.20 -2.91 9.46
N MET A 32 1.19 -3.35 8.72
CA MET A 32 1.37 -4.35 7.66
C MET A 32 2.31 -3.86 6.55
N LYS A 33 2.17 -2.58 6.13
CA LYS A 33 3.09 -1.93 5.16
C LYS A 33 4.53 -1.92 5.65
N ALA A 34 4.74 -1.59 6.93
CA ALA A 34 6.05 -1.60 7.56
C ALA A 34 6.69 -3.00 7.63
N LEU A 35 5.88 -4.07 7.51
CA LEU A 35 6.31 -5.47 7.46
C LEU A 35 6.39 -6.01 6.03
N SER A 36 6.56 -5.10 5.07
CA SER A 36 6.69 -5.39 3.64
C SER A 36 5.50 -6.15 3.05
N GLN A 37 4.31 -5.95 3.63
CA GLN A 37 3.05 -6.38 3.01
C GLN A 37 2.43 -5.18 2.30
N ASN A 38 1.75 -5.40 1.17
CA ASN A 38 1.03 -4.33 0.48
C ASN A 38 -0.48 -4.61 0.47
N PRO A 39 -1.17 -4.57 1.64
CA PRO A 39 -2.61 -4.77 1.68
C PRO A 39 -3.35 -3.55 1.16
N ILE A 40 -4.48 -3.79 0.51
CA ILE A 40 -5.49 -2.74 0.23
C ILE A 40 -6.33 -2.47 1.49
N ASN A 41 -6.76 -1.23 1.73
CA ASN A 41 -7.59 -0.82 2.87
C ASN A 41 -8.84 -1.70 3.01
N GLY A 42 -9.48 -2.06 1.90
CA GLY A 42 -10.64 -2.97 1.92
C GLY A 42 -10.29 -4.37 2.46
N GLN A 43 -9.09 -4.87 2.18
CA GLN A 43 -8.59 -6.13 2.72
C GLN A 43 -8.31 -6.00 4.21
N VAL A 44 -7.68 -4.90 4.65
CA VAL A 44 -7.43 -4.62 6.08
C VAL A 44 -8.75 -4.61 6.86
N LEU A 45 -9.76 -3.88 6.38
CA LEU A 45 -11.08 -3.84 7.01
C LEU A 45 -11.70 -5.24 7.10
N LYS A 46 -11.61 -6.03 6.02
CA LYS A 46 -12.16 -7.39 5.98
C LYS A 46 -11.49 -8.31 7.01
N VAL A 47 -10.16 -8.29 7.12
CA VAL A 47 -9.44 -9.13 8.09
C VAL A 47 -9.64 -8.67 9.54
N LEU A 48 -10.03 -7.41 9.75
CA LEU A 48 -10.45 -6.86 11.04
C LEU A 48 -11.94 -7.09 11.36
N GLY A 49 -12.69 -7.77 10.48
CA GLY A 49 -14.10 -8.08 10.69
C GLY A 49 -15.06 -6.95 10.30
N ASN A 50 -14.67 -6.09 9.36
CA ASN A 50 -15.44 -4.93 8.88
C ASN A 50 -15.92 -4.01 10.03
N PRO A 51 -14.98 -3.46 10.83
CA PRO A 51 -15.32 -2.55 11.92
C PRO A 51 -16.01 -1.29 11.38
N LYS A 52 -16.82 -0.66 12.23
CA LYS A 52 -17.38 0.67 11.91
C LYS A 52 -16.30 1.76 12.04
N SER A 53 -16.54 2.91 11.42
CA SER A 53 -15.58 4.02 11.42
C SER A 53 -15.23 4.53 12.82
N ASP A 54 -16.18 4.53 13.76
CA ASP A 54 -15.99 4.93 15.16
C ASP A 54 -15.17 3.90 15.96
N GLU A 55 -15.12 2.65 15.49
CA GLU A 55 -14.35 1.59 16.14
C GLU A 55 -12.85 1.64 15.75
N MET A 56 -12.51 2.19 14.58
CA MET A 56 -11.14 2.19 14.05
C MET A 56 -10.13 2.90 14.98
N ASN A 57 -10.57 3.95 15.68
CA ASN A 57 -9.72 4.75 16.58
C ASN A 57 -9.90 4.40 18.06
N VAL A 58 -10.65 3.33 18.36
CA VAL A 58 -10.95 2.90 19.74
C VAL A 58 -10.52 1.46 19.97
N LYS A 59 -10.85 0.57 19.03
CA LYS A 59 -10.48 -0.84 19.13
C LYS A 59 -8.99 -1.00 18.91
N VAL A 60 -8.43 -1.86 19.75
CA VAL A 60 -7.02 -2.20 19.73
C VAL A 60 -6.86 -3.70 19.56
N LEU A 61 -5.77 -4.09 18.93
CA LEU A 61 -5.39 -5.44 18.61
C LEU A 61 -4.06 -5.73 19.32
N ASP A 62 -4.03 -6.78 20.12
CA ASP A 62 -2.76 -7.25 20.69
C ASP A 62 -2.01 -8.13 19.68
N PHE A 63 -0.79 -8.48 20.05
CA PHE A 63 0.11 -9.22 19.17
C PHE A 63 -0.40 -10.62 18.80
N GLU A 64 -0.99 -11.35 19.77
CA GLU A 64 -1.48 -12.72 19.54
C GLU A 64 -2.62 -12.73 18.53
N HIS A 65 -3.47 -11.70 18.56
CA HIS A 65 -4.55 -11.54 17.59
C HIS A 65 -4.07 -10.94 16.27
N PHE A 66 -2.98 -10.15 16.24
CA PHE A 66 -2.49 -9.51 15.00
C PHE A 66 -1.80 -10.51 14.08
N LEU A 67 -1.08 -11.48 14.64
CA LEU A 67 -0.36 -12.48 13.87
C LEU A 67 -1.25 -13.24 12.85
N PRO A 68 -2.42 -13.78 13.21
CA PRO A 68 -3.33 -14.41 12.25
C PRO A 68 -3.81 -13.46 11.13
N VAL A 69 -4.04 -12.19 11.47
CA VAL A 69 -4.46 -11.15 10.52
C VAL A 69 -3.34 -10.92 9.50
N LEU A 70 -2.12 -10.70 9.97
CA LEU A 70 -0.94 -10.52 9.12
C LEU A 70 -0.67 -11.75 8.24
N GLN A 71 -0.76 -12.96 8.79
CA GLN A 71 -0.58 -14.20 8.04
C GLN A 71 -1.61 -14.37 6.92
N THR A 72 -2.85 -13.93 7.15
CA THR A 72 -3.91 -13.95 6.13
C THR A 72 -3.57 -13.01 4.98
N VAL A 73 -3.07 -11.80 5.29
CA VAL A 73 -2.62 -10.84 4.29
C VAL A 73 -1.40 -11.36 3.52
N ALA A 74 -0.40 -11.90 4.21
CA ALA A 74 0.83 -12.40 3.60
C ALA A 74 0.64 -13.63 2.71
N LYS A 75 -0.43 -14.41 2.92
CA LYS A 75 -0.81 -15.53 2.06
C LYS A 75 -1.60 -15.08 0.82
N ASN A 76 -2.05 -13.84 0.76
CA ASN A 76 -2.77 -13.33 -0.40
C ASN A 76 -1.80 -13.19 -1.58
N LYS A 77 -2.04 -13.98 -2.63
CA LYS A 77 -1.24 -13.97 -3.86
C LYS A 77 -1.81 -13.06 -4.94
N ASP A 78 -2.97 -12.46 -4.72
CA ASP A 78 -3.62 -11.55 -5.66
C ASP A 78 -3.01 -10.14 -5.61
N GLN A 79 -1.68 -10.07 -5.52
CA GLN A 79 -0.95 -8.82 -5.72
C GLN A 79 -0.80 -8.61 -7.22
N GLY A 80 -1.20 -7.44 -7.72
CA GLY A 80 -1.12 -7.14 -9.15
C GLY A 80 0.29 -7.34 -9.70
N THR A 81 0.41 -7.71 -10.97
CA THR A 81 1.70 -7.80 -11.65
C THR A 81 2.07 -6.47 -12.28
N SER A 82 3.35 -6.27 -12.59
CA SER A 82 3.82 -5.10 -13.35
C SER A 82 2.98 -4.87 -14.61
N GLU A 83 2.67 -5.93 -15.35
CA GLU A 83 1.82 -5.88 -16.55
C GLU A 83 0.40 -5.36 -16.26
N ASN A 84 -0.20 -5.76 -15.13
CA ASN A 84 -1.53 -5.28 -14.76
C ASN A 84 -1.54 -3.78 -14.47
N TYR A 85 -0.52 -3.26 -13.79
CA TYR A 85 -0.43 -1.83 -13.49
C TYR A 85 -0.11 -1.00 -14.74
N THR A 86 0.83 -1.47 -15.56
CA THR A 86 1.20 -0.82 -16.82
C THR A 86 0.02 -0.73 -17.78
N GLU A 87 -0.78 -1.81 -17.92
CA GLU A 87 -1.96 -1.78 -18.79
C GLU A 87 -3.04 -0.84 -18.25
N GLY A 88 -3.19 -0.72 -16.92
CA GLY A 88 -4.09 0.24 -16.31
C GLY A 88 -3.71 1.69 -16.61
N LEU A 89 -2.42 2.02 -16.57
CA LEU A 89 -1.91 3.36 -16.86
C LEU A 89 -1.88 3.68 -18.36
N ARG A 90 -1.71 2.66 -19.22
CA ARG A 90 -1.74 2.80 -20.68
C ARG A 90 -3.04 3.42 -21.20
N VAL A 91 -4.16 3.25 -20.50
CA VAL A 91 -5.45 3.87 -20.85
C VAL A 91 -5.38 5.41 -20.82
N LEU A 92 -4.43 5.97 -20.06
CA LEU A 92 -4.20 7.41 -19.97
C LEU A 92 -3.24 7.91 -21.07
N ASP A 93 -2.42 7.03 -21.64
CA ASP A 93 -1.48 7.35 -22.72
C ASP A 93 -2.22 7.45 -24.07
N LYS A 94 -2.70 8.66 -24.35
CA LYS A 94 -3.45 8.96 -25.57
C LYS A 94 -2.60 8.88 -26.84
N GLU A 95 -1.29 9.05 -26.72
CA GLU A 95 -0.37 9.10 -27.86
C GLU A 95 0.31 7.76 -28.14
N GLY A 96 0.26 6.82 -27.18
CA GLY A 96 0.91 5.52 -27.26
C GLY A 96 2.43 5.61 -27.23
N ASN A 97 2.98 6.66 -26.59
CA ASN A 97 4.42 6.95 -26.58
C ASN A 97 5.13 6.42 -25.31
N GLY A 98 4.39 5.81 -24.38
CA GLY A 98 4.91 5.29 -23.12
C GLY A 98 4.97 6.30 -21.98
N THR A 99 4.37 7.49 -22.15
CA THR A 99 4.31 8.52 -21.10
C THR A 99 2.89 9.05 -20.89
N VAL A 100 2.64 9.55 -19.67
CA VAL A 100 1.37 10.17 -19.28
C VAL A 100 1.69 11.44 -18.52
N MET A 101 0.85 12.48 -18.64
CA MET A 101 1.04 13.71 -17.87
C MET A 101 0.95 13.41 -16.37
N GLY A 102 1.92 13.89 -15.58
CA GLY A 102 1.96 13.63 -14.13
C GLY A 102 0.67 14.02 -13.43
N ALA A 103 0.07 15.14 -13.86
CA ALA A 103 -1.24 15.59 -13.39
C ALA A 103 -2.39 14.59 -13.66
N GLU A 104 -2.36 13.83 -14.76
CA GLU A 104 -3.38 12.80 -15.05
C GLU A 104 -3.22 11.58 -14.14
N ILE A 105 -1.98 11.15 -13.88
CA ILE A 105 -1.69 10.08 -12.91
C ILE A 105 -2.11 10.51 -11.51
N TRP A 106 -1.70 11.70 -11.07
CA TRP A 106 -2.09 12.27 -9.78
C TRP A 106 -3.62 12.30 -9.62
N HIS A 107 -4.33 12.80 -10.63
CA HIS A 107 -5.79 12.89 -10.60
C HIS A 107 -6.45 11.52 -10.45
N VAL A 108 -5.95 10.50 -11.15
CA VAL A 108 -6.47 9.13 -11.02
C VAL A 108 -6.26 8.59 -9.61
N LEU A 109 -5.08 8.78 -9.01
CA LEU A 109 -4.74 8.27 -7.68
C LEU A 109 -5.61 8.85 -6.56
N VAL A 110 -6.04 10.11 -6.68
CA VAL A 110 -6.91 10.76 -5.67
C VAL A 110 -8.41 10.58 -5.94
N THR A 111 -8.81 10.11 -7.14
CA THR A 111 -10.24 10.03 -7.52
C THR A 111 -10.78 8.61 -7.68
N LEU A 112 -9.97 7.64 -8.10
CA LEU A 112 -10.43 6.29 -8.44
C LEU A 112 -10.00 5.24 -7.41
N GLY A 113 -10.81 4.19 -7.28
CA GLY A 113 -10.50 3.03 -6.45
C GLY A 113 -10.29 3.38 -4.97
N GLU A 114 -9.20 2.88 -4.41
CA GLU A 114 -8.73 3.22 -3.08
C GLU A 114 -7.90 4.51 -3.14
N LYS A 115 -8.56 5.61 -2.80
CA LYS A 115 -8.01 6.95 -2.98
C LYS A 115 -6.83 7.19 -2.05
N MET A 116 -5.77 7.75 -2.63
CA MET A 116 -4.67 8.34 -1.87
C MET A 116 -5.05 9.74 -1.40
N THR A 117 -4.37 10.25 -0.37
CA THR A 117 -4.46 11.69 -0.08
C THR A 117 -3.72 12.50 -1.14
N GLU A 118 -4.02 13.79 -1.24
CA GLU A 118 -3.35 14.68 -2.20
C GLU A 118 -1.84 14.69 -1.96
N GLU A 119 -1.42 14.67 -0.70
CA GLU A 119 0.00 14.65 -0.30
C GLU A 119 0.68 13.33 -0.67
N GLU A 120 0.02 12.19 -0.44
CA GLU A 120 0.57 10.88 -0.81
C GLU A 120 0.72 10.75 -2.33
N ALA A 121 -0.28 11.22 -3.09
CA ALA A 121 -0.24 11.19 -4.55
C ALA A 121 0.83 12.14 -5.09
N GLU A 122 0.99 13.33 -4.50
CA GLU A 122 2.04 14.29 -4.85
C GLU A 122 3.44 13.70 -4.62
N MET A 123 3.68 13.09 -3.46
CA MET A 123 4.96 12.44 -3.15
C MET A 123 5.29 11.30 -4.11
N LEU A 124 4.28 10.65 -4.67
CA LEU A 124 4.43 9.54 -5.60
C LEU A 124 4.80 10.01 -7.01
N VAL A 125 4.23 11.11 -7.49
CA VAL A 125 4.50 11.64 -8.84
C VAL A 125 5.73 12.54 -8.88
N ALA A 126 6.01 13.27 -7.79
CA ALA A 126 7.07 14.25 -7.74
C ALA A 126 8.46 13.64 -8.00
N GLY A 127 9.21 14.25 -8.91
CA GLY A 127 10.57 13.80 -9.28
C GLY A 127 10.62 12.71 -10.34
N HIS A 128 9.47 12.23 -10.83
CA HIS A 128 9.38 11.30 -11.97
C HIS A 128 9.02 11.97 -13.30
N GLU A 129 8.68 13.26 -13.24
CA GLU A 129 8.32 14.05 -14.41
C GLU A 129 9.56 14.51 -15.20
N ASP A 130 9.44 14.48 -16.52
CA ASP A 130 10.40 15.10 -17.43
C ASP A 130 10.20 16.62 -17.54
N SER A 131 10.94 17.27 -18.44
CA SER A 131 10.83 18.72 -18.67
C SER A 131 9.46 19.19 -19.17
N ASN A 132 8.61 18.27 -19.63
CA ASN A 132 7.26 18.53 -20.12
C ASN A 132 6.18 18.16 -19.10
N GLY A 133 6.54 17.71 -17.89
CA GLY A 133 5.58 17.22 -16.90
C GLY A 133 5.04 15.83 -17.22
N CYS A 134 5.73 15.05 -18.05
CA CYS A 134 5.32 13.70 -18.42
C CYS A 134 6.11 12.65 -17.65
N ILE A 135 5.44 11.57 -17.27
CA ILE A 135 6.01 10.44 -16.51
C ILE A 135 6.03 9.20 -17.40
N ASN A 136 7.19 8.51 -17.46
CA ASN A 136 7.25 7.17 -17.99
C ASN A 136 6.60 6.19 -16.99
N TYR A 137 5.41 5.70 -17.31
CA TYR A 137 4.62 4.92 -16.37
C TYR A 137 5.17 3.50 -16.15
N GLU A 138 5.90 2.93 -17.10
CA GLU A 138 6.57 1.63 -16.91
C GLU A 138 7.71 1.72 -15.89
N GLU A 139 8.50 2.80 -15.95
CA GLU A 139 9.52 3.11 -14.96
C GLU A 139 8.92 3.36 -13.58
N LEU A 140 7.83 4.13 -13.50
CA LEU A 140 7.10 4.38 -12.27
C LEU A 140 6.63 3.07 -11.62
N VAL A 141 5.97 2.19 -12.38
CA VAL A 141 5.50 0.87 -11.91
C VAL A 141 6.68 0.00 -11.46
N ARG A 142 7.77 -0.05 -12.24
CA ARG A 142 8.97 -0.81 -11.87
C ARG A 142 9.59 -0.31 -10.57
N MET A 143 9.60 1.00 -10.35
CA MET A 143 10.10 1.55 -9.09
C MET A 143 9.21 1.11 -7.92
N MET A 144 7.88 1.22 -8.06
CA MET A 144 6.94 0.88 -7.00
C MET A 144 6.97 -0.60 -6.61
N LEU A 145 7.16 -1.50 -7.57
CA LEU A 145 7.15 -2.94 -7.30
C LEU A 145 8.49 -3.48 -6.77
N ASN A 146 9.57 -2.71 -6.89
CA ASN A 146 10.92 -3.12 -6.48
C ASN A 146 11.43 -2.39 -5.22
N GLY A 147 10.65 -1.46 -4.66
CA GLY A 147 10.95 -0.76 -3.40
C GLY A 147 10.50 -1.55 -2.18
#